data_AF-A0A2P6FE24-F1
#
_entry.id   AF-A0A2P6FE24-F1
#
_cell.length_a   1.000
_cell.length_b   1.000
_cell.length_c   1.000
_cell.angle_alpha   90.00
_cell.angle_beta   90.00
_cell.angle_gamma   90.00
#
_symmetry.space_group_name_H-M   'P 1'
#
loop_
_entity.id
_entity.type
_entity.pdbx_description
1 polymer ?
#
loop_
_entity_poly.entity_id
_entity_poly.type
_entity_poly.pdbx_seq_one_letter_code
_entity_poly.pdbx_strand_id
1 'polypeptide(L)'
;MKTNREVVDGQQRISTILQYVNNSFKILKVHNEEVANLFFKDLPDEQKELILLYEIPCQVFSTKDKNIIYDIFARLNTFNYALNSQELRNANYFGTFKTIVEKIRLAIFDEIEELGLYKDMEIRRMKLQEDLARILIFYLESYVNDSDKSINNFYEKYDNDDTFSNALDALNSVIYIYREAIDIFKKIINLNGSLLSFDRKYFFTIFMLLIEIKKWIMIKLQNSLH
;
A
#
# COMPACT_ATOMS: atom_id res chain seq x y z
N MET A 1 -29.72 26.77 -25.80
CA MET A 1 -30.10 25.65 -24.90
C MET A 1 -28.85 25.28 -24.09
N LYS A 2 -28.88 25.38 -22.75
CA LYS A 2 -27.76 24.93 -21.90
C LYS A 2 -27.97 23.46 -21.56
N THR A 3 -27.04 22.59 -21.96
CA THR A 3 -27.03 21.19 -21.56
C THR A 3 -26.29 21.09 -20.23
N ASN A 4 -27.02 20.85 -19.14
CA ASN A 4 -26.41 20.56 -17.85
C ASN A 4 -26.01 19.09 -17.81
N ARG A 5 -24.75 18.82 -17.43
CA ARG A 5 -24.22 17.47 -17.21
C ARG A 5 -23.86 17.33 -15.73
N GLU A 6 -24.23 16.22 -15.14
CA GLU A 6 -23.92 15.88 -13.75
C GLU A 6 -22.83 14.82 -13.72
N VAL A 7 -21.86 14.98 -12.83
CA VAL A 7 -20.77 14.02 -12.64
C VAL A 7 -21.26 12.96 -11.65
N VAL A 8 -21.42 11.73 -12.13
CA VAL A 8 -21.93 10.61 -11.33
C VAL A 8 -20.80 9.88 -10.59
N ASP A 9 -19.60 9.84 -11.16
CA ASP A 9 -18.38 9.26 -10.56
C ASP A 9 -17.14 10.04 -11.03
N GLY A 10 -16.03 9.96 -10.28
CA GLY A 10 -14.76 10.62 -10.61
C GLY A 10 -14.62 12.05 -10.08
N GLN A 11 -15.57 12.52 -9.27
CA GLN A 11 -15.59 13.89 -8.73
C GLN A 11 -14.31 14.24 -7.95
N GLN A 12 -13.83 13.32 -7.11
CA GLN A 12 -12.59 13.55 -6.33
C GLN A 12 -11.38 13.67 -7.26
N ARG A 13 -11.22 12.78 -8.24
CA ARG A 13 -10.13 12.82 -9.22
C ARG A 13 -10.12 14.12 -10.02
N ILE A 14 -11.27 14.52 -10.56
CA ILE A 14 -11.42 15.78 -11.31
C ILE A 14 -11.12 16.96 -10.39
N SER A 15 -11.64 16.96 -9.16
CA SER A 15 -11.39 18.02 -8.18
C SER A 15 -9.90 18.16 -7.86
N THR A 16 -9.18 17.05 -7.62
CA THR A 16 -7.75 17.06 -7.35
C THR A 16 -6.95 17.63 -8.52
N ILE A 17 -7.24 17.23 -9.76
CA ILE A 17 -6.60 17.78 -10.96
C ILE A 17 -6.82 19.30 -11.04
N LEU A 18 -8.06 19.75 -10.87
CA LEU A 18 -8.42 21.16 -10.90
C LEU A 18 -7.73 21.94 -9.76
N GLN A 19 -7.68 21.38 -8.56
CA GLN A 19 -7.00 21.99 -7.42
C GLN A 19 -5.49 22.14 -7.69
N TYR A 20 -4.85 21.13 -8.27
CA TYR A 20 -3.43 21.18 -8.61
C TYR A 20 -3.15 22.24 -9.68
N VAL A 21 -3.91 22.25 -10.78
CA VAL A 21 -3.79 23.26 -11.85
C VAL A 21 -4.02 24.67 -11.30
N ASN A 22 -4.88 24.82 -10.29
CA ASN A 22 -5.10 26.09 -9.57
C ASN A 22 -4.06 26.37 -8.46
N ASN A 23 -2.95 25.63 -8.41
CA ASN A 23 -1.87 25.83 -7.45
C ASN A 23 -2.28 25.66 -5.98
N SER A 24 -3.26 24.80 -5.69
CA SER A 24 -3.77 24.61 -4.33
C SER A 24 -2.82 23.80 -3.44
N PHE A 25 -1.94 22.98 -4.02
CA PHE A 25 -0.95 22.17 -3.31
C PHE A 25 0.27 21.89 -4.18
N LYS A 26 1.35 21.40 -3.55
CA LYS A 26 2.61 20.99 -4.20
C LYS A 26 2.68 19.48 -4.37
N ILE A 27 3.40 19.00 -5.37
CA ILE A 27 3.70 17.56 -5.49
C ILE A 27 4.65 17.14 -4.36
N LEU A 28 4.31 16.09 -3.62
CA LEU A 28 5.21 15.53 -2.61
C LEU A 28 6.37 14.80 -3.28
N LYS A 29 7.57 14.90 -2.67
CA LYS A 29 8.79 14.26 -3.19
C LYS A 29 8.65 12.75 -3.40
N VAL A 30 7.85 12.10 -2.56
CA VAL A 30 7.53 10.67 -2.65
C VAL A 30 6.70 10.29 -3.88
N HIS A 31 5.95 11.23 -4.47
CA HIS A 31 5.12 10.98 -5.66
C HIS A 31 5.89 11.16 -6.95
N ASN A 32 6.76 12.16 -7.02
CA ASN A 32 7.65 12.37 -8.14
C ASN A 32 8.80 13.27 -7.68
N GLU A 33 10.04 12.76 -7.73
CA GLU A 33 11.23 13.47 -7.27
C GLU A 33 11.61 14.63 -8.20
N GLU A 34 11.35 14.50 -9.51
CA GLU A 34 11.72 15.50 -10.52
C GLU A 34 10.90 16.79 -10.41
N VAL A 35 9.62 16.66 -10.02
CA VAL A 35 8.70 17.79 -9.85
C VAL A 35 8.31 18.04 -8.39
N ALA A 36 9.08 17.48 -7.46
CA ALA A 36 8.85 17.59 -6.03
C ALA A 36 8.81 19.06 -5.58
N ASN A 37 7.91 19.37 -4.65
CA ASN A 37 7.74 20.69 -4.03
C ASN A 37 7.37 21.82 -5.00
N LEU A 38 7.01 21.50 -6.25
CA LEU A 38 6.53 22.45 -7.24
C LEU A 38 5.00 22.56 -7.19
N PHE A 39 4.50 23.78 -7.33
CA PHE A 39 3.12 24.01 -7.74
C PHE A 39 3.01 23.88 -9.27
N PHE A 40 1.79 23.77 -9.81
CA PHE A 40 1.57 23.72 -11.25
C PHE A 40 2.25 24.88 -12.00
N LYS A 41 2.20 26.10 -11.46
CA LYS A 41 2.87 27.29 -12.02
C LYS A 41 4.39 27.17 -12.10
N ASP A 42 4.99 26.35 -11.25
CA ASP A 42 6.44 26.18 -11.14
C ASP A 42 6.96 25.05 -12.07
N LEU A 43 6.07 24.30 -12.71
CA LEU A 43 6.44 23.24 -13.66
C LEU A 43 7.10 23.80 -14.95
N PRO A 44 7.99 23.04 -15.60
CA PRO A 44 8.40 23.30 -16.98
C PRO A 44 7.19 23.43 -17.93
N ASP A 45 7.28 24.31 -18.91
CA ASP A 45 6.15 24.60 -19.81
C ASP A 45 5.67 23.37 -20.60
N GLU A 46 6.60 22.50 -21.01
CA GLU A 46 6.27 21.23 -21.67
C GLU A 46 5.39 20.33 -20.79
N GLN A 47 5.67 20.24 -19.48
CA GLN A 47 4.88 19.44 -18.55
C GLN A 47 3.51 20.08 -18.25
N LYS A 48 3.46 21.41 -18.17
CA LYS A 48 2.18 22.13 -18.05
C LYS A 48 1.30 21.84 -19.26
N GLU A 49 1.87 21.89 -20.45
CA GLU A 49 1.16 21.60 -21.70
C GLU A 49 0.63 20.17 -21.73
N LEU A 50 1.44 19.17 -21.34
CA LEU A 50 0.99 17.78 -21.24
C LEU A 50 -0.21 17.60 -20.29
N ILE A 51 -0.20 18.28 -19.14
CA ILE A 51 -1.31 18.22 -18.18
C ILE A 51 -2.57 18.89 -18.74
N LEU A 52 -2.43 20.06 -19.38
CA LEU A 52 -3.56 20.84 -19.90
C LEU A 52 -4.19 20.19 -21.14
N LEU A 53 -3.40 19.52 -21.96
CA LEU A 53 -3.86 18.82 -23.16
C LEU A 53 -4.32 17.38 -22.89
N TYR A 54 -4.19 16.90 -21.65
CA TYR A 54 -4.63 15.55 -21.31
C TYR A 54 -6.14 15.40 -21.47
N GLU A 55 -6.55 14.54 -22.41
CA GLU A 55 -7.95 14.19 -22.58
C GLU A 55 -8.40 13.24 -21.48
N ILE A 56 -9.30 13.69 -20.61
CA ILE A 56 -9.89 12.84 -19.58
C ILE A 56 -10.95 11.94 -20.25
N PRO A 57 -10.73 10.61 -20.33
CA PRO A 57 -11.72 9.71 -20.89
C PRO A 57 -12.97 9.74 -20.00
N CYS A 58 -14.11 10.05 -20.61
CA CYS A 58 -15.39 10.09 -19.91
C CYS A 58 -16.45 9.27 -20.65
N GLN A 59 -17.27 8.55 -19.89
CA GLN A 59 -18.43 7.87 -20.43
C GLN A 59 -19.67 8.68 -20.11
N VAL A 60 -20.37 9.13 -21.15
CA VAL A 60 -21.56 9.97 -21.03
C VAL A 60 -22.80 9.12 -21.22
N PHE A 61 -23.66 9.11 -20.20
CA PHE A 61 -24.96 8.44 -20.27
C PHE A 61 -26.05 9.47 -20.59
N SER A 62 -26.85 9.20 -21.62
CA SER A 62 -27.99 10.04 -22.01
C SER A 62 -29.29 9.40 -21.52
N THR A 63 -29.55 9.46 -20.22
CA THR A 63 -30.82 9.02 -19.63
C THR A 63 -31.33 10.05 -18.63
N LYS A 64 -32.66 10.19 -18.55
CA LYS A 64 -33.35 10.97 -17.51
C LYS A 64 -33.96 10.09 -16.41
N ASP A 65 -33.88 8.76 -16.59
CA ASP A 65 -34.43 7.81 -15.63
C ASP A 65 -33.49 7.71 -14.43
N LYS A 66 -33.97 8.19 -13.28
CA LYS A 66 -33.22 8.15 -12.03
C LYS A 66 -32.90 6.73 -11.59
N ASN A 67 -33.76 5.74 -11.87
CA ASN A 67 -33.50 4.36 -11.48
C ASN A 67 -32.33 3.78 -12.27
N ILE A 68 -32.23 4.10 -13.57
CA ILE A 68 -31.08 3.71 -14.40
C ILE A 68 -29.80 4.40 -13.91
N ILE A 69 -29.87 5.68 -13.53
CA ILE A 69 -28.73 6.41 -12.96
C ILE A 69 -28.29 5.75 -11.64
N TYR A 70 -29.24 5.43 -10.75
CA TYR A 70 -28.97 4.73 -9.49
C TYR A 70 -28.42 3.33 -9.73
N ASP A 71 -28.88 2.60 -10.73
CA ASP A 71 -28.36 1.27 -11.06
C ASP A 71 -26.96 1.32 -11.68
N ILE A 72 -26.64 2.33 -12.49
CA ILE A 72 -25.29 2.56 -13.01
C ILE A 72 -24.36 2.95 -11.87
N PHE A 73 -24.77 3.92 -11.05
CA PHE A 73 -24.03 4.33 -9.86
C PHE A 73 -23.86 3.15 -8.90
N ALA A 74 -24.92 2.38 -8.67
CA ALA A 74 -24.88 1.18 -7.87
C ALA A 74 -23.93 0.18 -8.52
N ARG A 75 -23.99 -0.16 -9.80
CA ARG A 75 -23.04 -1.12 -10.42
C ARG A 75 -21.60 -0.66 -10.35
N LEU A 76 -21.32 0.61 -10.65
CA LEU A 76 -20.00 1.21 -10.43
C LEU A 76 -19.56 1.03 -8.97
N ASN A 77 -20.49 1.14 -8.02
CA ASN A 77 -20.24 0.99 -6.59
C ASN A 77 -20.52 -0.41 -5.99
N THR A 78 -21.08 -1.35 -6.74
CA THR A 78 -21.46 -2.71 -6.29
C THR A 78 -20.32 -3.65 -6.63
N PHE A 79 -19.56 -3.29 -7.67
CA PHE A 79 -18.19 -3.76 -7.84
C PHE A 79 -17.19 -3.01 -6.94
N ASN A 80 -17.52 -1.83 -6.39
CA ASN A 80 -16.80 -1.27 -5.25
C ASN A 80 -17.31 -1.86 -3.94
N TYR A 81 -16.78 -3.02 -3.56
CA TYR A 81 -16.83 -3.40 -2.16
C TYR A 81 -16.42 -2.20 -1.30
N ALA A 82 -17.12 -1.97 -0.18
CA ALA A 82 -16.70 -0.97 0.80
C ALA A 82 -15.20 -1.17 1.05
N LEU A 83 -14.43 -0.09 0.91
CA LEU A 83 -12.98 -0.14 1.07
C LEU A 83 -12.68 -0.78 2.42
N ASN A 84 -11.84 -1.81 2.41
CA ASN A 84 -11.38 -2.43 3.64
C ASN A 84 -10.43 -1.46 4.37
N SER A 85 -10.09 -1.78 5.62
CA SER A 85 -9.23 -0.94 6.44
C SER A 85 -7.90 -0.62 5.75
N GLN A 86 -7.32 -1.56 4.99
CA GLN A 86 -6.06 -1.35 4.28
C GLN A 86 -6.20 -0.48 3.03
N GLU A 87 -7.27 -0.66 2.26
CA GLU A 87 -7.59 0.17 1.09
C GLU A 87 -7.85 1.63 1.52
N LEU A 88 -8.53 1.82 2.67
CA LEU A 88 -8.70 3.14 3.30
C LEU A 88 -7.37 3.74 3.75
N ARG A 89 -6.50 2.97 4.38
CA ARG A 89 -5.14 3.42 4.74
C ARG A 89 -4.35 3.84 3.50
N ASN A 90 -4.42 3.05 2.43
CA ASN A 90 -3.74 3.38 1.18
C ASN A 90 -4.29 4.65 0.53
N ALA A 91 -5.58 4.95 0.68
CA ALA A 91 -6.20 6.16 0.14
C ALA A 91 -5.91 7.42 0.98
N ASN A 92 -5.82 7.27 2.31
CA ASN A 92 -5.74 8.41 3.23
C ASN A 92 -4.31 8.84 3.59
N TYR A 93 -3.32 7.96 3.40
CA TYR A 93 -1.93 8.21 3.80
C TYR A 93 -0.98 8.13 2.60
N PHE A 94 0.11 8.88 2.66
CA PHE A 94 1.11 9.01 1.60
C PHE A 94 2.56 8.99 2.11
N GLY A 95 2.77 8.95 3.43
CA GLY A 95 4.10 9.06 4.02
C GLY A 95 5.01 7.82 3.96
N THR A 96 6.08 7.91 4.74
CA THR A 96 7.24 7.01 4.70
C THR A 96 6.88 5.56 5.02
N PHE A 97 6.02 5.33 6.01
CA PHE A 97 5.64 3.97 6.43
C PHE A 97 4.95 3.19 5.30
N LYS A 98 3.94 3.80 4.66
CA LYS A 98 3.25 3.23 3.49
C LYS A 98 4.24 2.88 2.38
N THR A 99 5.16 3.80 2.11
CA THR A 99 6.17 3.65 1.05
C THR A 99 7.10 2.46 1.31
N ILE A 100 7.54 2.28 2.56
CA ILE A 100 8.37 1.12 2.94
C ILE A 100 7.57 -0.17 2.74
N VAL A 101 6.33 -0.25 3.22
CA VAL A 101 5.47 -1.44 3.05
C VAL A 101 5.34 -1.82 1.56
N GLU A 102 5.12 -0.84 0.69
CA GLU A 102 5.02 -1.09 -0.75
C GLU A 102 6.37 -1.51 -1.37
N LYS A 103 7.49 -0.94 -0.93
CA LYS A 103 8.82 -1.38 -1.35
C LYS A 103 9.12 -2.82 -0.93
N ILE A 104 8.77 -3.22 0.29
CA ILE A 104 8.89 -4.62 0.73
C ILE A 104 8.06 -5.49 -0.20
N ARG A 105 6.79 -5.13 -0.42
CA ARG A 105 5.87 -5.89 -1.28
C ARG A 105 6.46 -6.13 -2.65
N LEU A 106 6.92 -5.07 -3.32
CA LEU A 106 7.52 -5.15 -4.66
C LEU A 106 8.75 -6.06 -4.69
N ALA A 107 9.57 -6.04 -3.62
CA ALA A 107 10.79 -6.83 -3.56
C ALA A 107 10.60 -8.34 -3.34
N ILE A 108 9.41 -8.76 -2.86
CA ILE A 108 9.08 -10.16 -2.54
C ILE A 108 7.93 -10.73 -3.36
N PHE A 109 7.36 -9.94 -4.28
CA PHE A 109 6.07 -10.24 -4.91
C PHE A 109 6.14 -11.52 -5.75
N ASP A 110 7.21 -11.68 -6.53
CA ASP A 110 7.39 -12.84 -7.41
C ASP A 110 7.49 -14.14 -6.60
N GLU A 111 8.25 -14.13 -5.49
CA GLU A 111 8.34 -15.29 -4.61
C GLU A 111 7.00 -15.59 -3.93
N ILE A 112 6.20 -14.57 -3.63
CA ILE A 112 4.88 -14.74 -3.03
C ILE A 112 3.86 -15.32 -4.00
N GLU A 113 3.89 -14.85 -5.24
CA GLU A 113 3.04 -15.34 -6.31
C GLU A 113 3.38 -16.80 -6.64
N GLU A 114 4.68 -17.15 -6.73
CA GLU A 114 5.14 -18.52 -6.94
C GLU A 114 4.59 -19.50 -5.88
N LEU A 115 4.54 -19.07 -4.62
CA LEU A 115 4.06 -19.90 -3.51
C LEU A 115 2.53 -19.95 -3.40
N GLY A 116 1.80 -19.12 -4.14
CA GLY A 116 0.34 -19.09 -4.09
C GLY A 116 -0.22 -18.75 -2.70
N LEU A 117 0.50 -17.99 -1.87
CA LEU A 117 0.11 -17.69 -0.48
C LEU A 117 -1.12 -16.77 -0.37
N TYR A 118 -1.49 -16.11 -1.47
CA TYR A 118 -2.65 -15.23 -1.57
C TYR A 118 -3.43 -15.53 -2.84
N LYS A 119 -4.76 -15.43 -2.75
CA LYS A 119 -5.63 -15.44 -3.93
C LYS A 119 -5.57 -14.08 -4.63
N ASP A 120 -5.86 -14.04 -5.94
CA ASP A 120 -5.86 -12.79 -6.71
C ASP A 120 -6.77 -11.72 -6.09
N MET A 121 -7.91 -12.12 -5.54
CA MET A 121 -8.82 -11.18 -4.87
C MET A 121 -8.18 -10.58 -3.60
N GLU A 122 -7.42 -11.36 -2.84
CA GLU A 122 -6.73 -10.88 -1.64
C GLU A 122 -5.59 -9.92 -2.02
N ILE A 123 -4.85 -10.21 -3.09
CA ILE A 123 -3.83 -9.31 -3.64
C ILE A 123 -4.47 -7.99 -4.11
N ARG A 124 -5.55 -8.06 -4.91
CA ARG A 124 -6.28 -6.86 -5.37
C ARG A 124 -6.83 -6.02 -4.23
N ARG A 125 -7.25 -6.67 -3.13
CA ARG A 125 -7.75 -6.01 -1.92
C ARG A 125 -6.67 -5.69 -0.89
N MET A 126 -5.42 -5.62 -1.34
CA MET A 126 -4.26 -5.17 -0.56
C MET A 126 -3.94 -6.01 0.69
N LYS A 127 -4.33 -7.28 0.72
CA LYS A 127 -4.16 -8.12 1.92
C LYS A 127 -2.68 -8.35 2.25
N LEU A 128 -1.85 -8.53 1.22
CA LEU A 128 -0.40 -8.66 1.39
C LEU A 128 0.20 -7.39 2.01
N GLN A 129 -0.18 -6.20 1.53
CA GLN A 129 0.26 -4.93 2.13
C GLN A 129 -0.16 -4.81 3.60
N GLU A 130 -1.38 -5.22 3.93
CA GLU A 130 -1.86 -5.20 5.32
C GLU A 130 -0.99 -6.09 6.21
N ASP A 131 -0.71 -7.31 5.77
CA ASP A 131 0.06 -8.28 6.57
C ASP A 131 1.54 -7.86 6.66
N LEU A 132 2.10 -7.25 5.60
CA LEU A 132 3.44 -6.65 5.62
C LEU A 132 3.53 -5.43 6.55
N ALA A 133 2.49 -4.61 6.61
CA ALA A 133 2.43 -3.51 7.56
C ALA A 133 2.47 -4.03 9.00
N ARG A 134 1.71 -5.08 9.33
CA ARG A 134 1.74 -5.73 10.65
C ARG A 134 3.13 -6.27 10.99
N ILE A 135 3.75 -6.98 10.05
CA ILE A 135 5.13 -7.46 10.16
C ILE A 135 6.10 -6.32 10.46
N LEU A 136 6.01 -5.24 9.70
CA LEU A 136 6.94 -4.13 9.82
C LEU A 136 6.77 -3.46 11.18
N ILE A 137 5.53 -3.27 11.63
CA ILE A 137 5.25 -2.72 12.97
C ILE A 137 5.80 -3.64 14.07
N PHE A 138 5.64 -4.95 13.92
CA PHE A 138 6.21 -5.94 14.84
C PHE A 138 7.74 -5.91 14.88
N TYR A 139 8.36 -5.77 13.71
CA TYR A 139 9.81 -5.58 13.62
C TYR A 139 10.27 -4.31 14.34
N LEU A 140 9.49 -3.24 14.35
CA LEU A 140 9.88 -1.97 14.97
C LEU A 140 9.64 -1.93 16.48
N GLU A 141 8.48 -2.38 16.96
CA GLU A 141 8.09 -2.18 18.37
C GLU A 141 8.12 -3.45 19.23
N SER A 142 8.44 -4.62 18.66
CA SER A 142 8.57 -5.94 19.34
C SER A 142 7.32 -6.45 20.06
N TYR A 143 6.36 -5.59 20.41
CA TYR A 143 5.04 -5.96 20.89
C TYR A 143 4.00 -5.04 20.26
N VAL A 144 3.07 -5.64 19.53
CA VAL A 144 2.08 -4.87 18.77
C VAL A 144 0.72 -5.44 19.07
N ASN A 145 -0.16 -4.54 19.51
CA ASN A 145 -1.57 -4.82 19.53
C ASN A 145 -2.05 -4.90 18.09
N ASP A 146 -2.42 -6.10 17.60
CA ASP A 146 -2.79 -6.41 16.22
C ASP A 146 -4.15 -5.80 15.78
N SER A 147 -4.52 -4.67 16.38
CA SER A 147 -5.74 -3.94 16.09
C SER A 147 -5.56 -2.99 14.90
N ASP A 148 -6.64 -2.79 14.14
CA ASP A 148 -6.67 -1.78 13.07
C ASP A 148 -6.28 -0.38 13.57
N LYS A 149 -6.61 -0.06 14.82
CA LYS A 149 -6.23 1.20 15.47
C LYS A 149 -4.72 1.35 15.56
N SER A 150 -4.00 0.29 15.93
CA SER A 150 -2.53 0.34 16.03
C SER A 150 -1.89 0.58 14.67
N ILE A 151 -2.37 -0.09 13.62
CA ILE A 151 -1.85 0.12 12.27
C ILE A 151 -2.14 1.56 11.82
N ASN A 152 -3.36 2.05 12.02
CA ASN A 152 -3.72 3.43 11.64
C ASN A 152 -2.81 4.46 12.33
N ASN A 153 -2.52 4.27 13.62
CA ASN A 153 -1.60 5.16 14.34
C ASN A 153 -0.21 5.19 13.71
N PHE A 154 0.30 4.07 13.20
CA PHE A 154 1.59 4.01 12.51
C PHE A 154 1.56 4.74 11.16
N TYR A 155 0.51 4.53 10.38
CA TYR A 155 0.34 5.26 9.13
C TYR A 155 0.25 6.77 9.38
N GLU A 156 -0.53 7.21 10.37
CA GLU A 156 -0.68 8.62 10.75
C GLU A 156 0.61 9.23 11.29
N LYS A 157 1.29 8.54 12.21
CA LYS A 157 2.55 8.98 12.82
C LYS A 157 3.61 9.29 11.77
N TYR A 158 3.70 8.47 10.72
CA TYR A 158 4.72 8.57 9.69
C TYR A 158 4.20 9.13 8.36
N ASP A 159 3.05 9.80 8.37
CA ASP A 159 2.45 10.35 7.15
C ASP A 159 3.19 11.60 6.64
N ASN A 160 3.61 12.46 7.57
CA ASN A 160 4.36 13.69 7.29
C ASN A 160 5.77 13.67 7.89
N ASP A 161 6.18 12.53 8.47
CA ASP A 161 7.43 12.41 9.21
C ASP A 161 8.47 11.64 8.38
N ASP A 162 9.49 12.36 7.92
CA ASP A 162 10.66 11.82 7.23
C ASP A 162 11.70 11.25 8.21
N THR A 163 11.50 11.36 9.54
CA THR A 163 12.45 10.93 10.58
C THR A 163 12.37 9.44 10.91
N PHE A 164 11.85 8.61 10.00
CA PHE A 164 11.97 7.15 10.10
C PHE A 164 13.45 6.75 9.90
N SER A 165 14.29 7.05 10.90
CA SER A 165 15.75 7.12 10.82
C SER A 165 16.42 5.77 10.54
N ASN A 166 15.66 4.67 10.50
CA ASN A 166 16.15 3.33 10.18
C ASN A 166 15.27 2.66 9.10
N ALA A 167 14.64 3.45 8.22
CA ALA A 167 13.69 2.97 7.21
C ALA A 167 14.30 1.93 6.28
N LEU A 168 15.49 2.24 5.79
CA LEU A 168 16.22 1.40 4.86
C LEU A 168 16.72 0.13 5.54
N ASP A 169 17.18 0.23 6.79
CA ASP A 169 17.64 -0.93 7.56
C ASP A 169 16.48 -1.86 7.93
N ALA A 170 15.33 -1.31 8.33
CA ALA A 170 14.12 -2.07 8.58
C ALA A 170 13.62 -2.75 7.30
N LEU A 171 13.60 -2.03 6.17
CA LEU A 171 13.27 -2.56 4.85
C LEU A 171 14.15 -3.78 4.53
N ASN A 172 15.47 -3.60 4.54
CA ASN A 172 16.43 -4.64 4.17
C ASN A 172 16.37 -5.83 5.12
N SER A 173 16.24 -5.59 6.43
CA SER A 173 16.15 -6.65 7.43
C SER A 173 14.87 -7.46 7.26
N VAL A 174 13.72 -6.80 7.07
CA VAL A 174 12.45 -7.49 6.86
C VAL A 174 12.51 -8.34 5.59
N ILE A 175 13.01 -7.80 4.47
CA ILE A 175 13.16 -8.56 3.21
C ILE A 175 14.09 -9.77 3.40
N TYR A 176 15.23 -9.59 4.06
CA TYR A 176 16.19 -10.66 4.31
C TYR A 176 15.56 -11.80 5.12
N ILE A 177 14.89 -11.47 6.23
CA ILE A 177 14.21 -12.45 7.08
C ILE A 177 13.09 -13.14 6.30
N TYR A 178 12.48 -12.43 5.35
CA TYR A 178 11.34 -12.93 4.60
C TYR A 178 11.74 -14.05 3.66
N ARG A 179 12.84 -13.82 2.93
CA ARG A 179 13.43 -14.84 2.05
C ARG A 179 13.91 -16.05 2.83
N GLU A 180 14.50 -15.85 4.00
CA GLU A 180 14.89 -16.97 4.87
C GLU A 180 13.67 -17.78 5.35
N ALA A 181 12.56 -17.10 5.69
CA ALA A 181 11.31 -17.77 6.03
C ALA A 181 10.74 -18.56 4.85
N ILE A 182 10.78 -18.01 3.64
CA ILE A 182 10.40 -18.72 2.40
C ILE A 182 11.23 -19.99 2.24
N ASP A 183 12.56 -19.91 2.38
CA ASP A 183 13.43 -21.07 2.21
C ASP A 183 13.14 -22.16 3.24
N ILE A 184 12.92 -21.78 4.50
CA ILE A 184 12.51 -22.70 5.56
C ILE A 184 11.15 -23.32 5.22
N PHE A 185 10.19 -22.51 4.79
CA PHE A 185 8.84 -22.96 4.47
C PHE A 185 8.84 -23.94 3.28
N LYS A 186 9.58 -23.63 2.21
CA LYS A 186 9.80 -24.53 1.06
C LYS A 186 10.42 -25.86 1.49
N LYS A 187 11.42 -25.84 2.39
CA LYS A 187 12.04 -27.06 2.94
C LYS A 187 11.05 -27.91 3.74
N ILE A 188 10.26 -27.28 4.63
CA ILE A 188 9.26 -27.99 5.46
C ILE A 188 8.21 -28.68 4.59
N ILE A 189 7.75 -28.01 3.53
CA ILE A 189 6.75 -28.57 2.60
C ILE A 189 7.33 -29.76 1.84
N ASN A 190 8.54 -29.63 1.30
CA ASN A 190 9.21 -30.70 0.57
C ASN A 190 9.46 -31.96 1.43
N LEU A 191 9.63 -31.79 2.74
CA LEU A 191 9.80 -32.91 3.69
C LEU A 191 8.48 -33.62 4.02
N ASN A 192 7.34 -32.92 3.98
CA ASN A 192 6.04 -33.45 4.44
C ASN A 192 5.07 -33.85 3.32
N GLY A 193 5.48 -33.75 2.05
CA GLY A 193 4.88 -34.44 0.90
C GLY A 193 3.39 -34.23 0.59
N SER A 194 2.65 -33.40 1.34
CA SER A 194 1.26 -32.96 1.13
C SER A 194 0.54 -32.55 2.43
N LEU A 195 1.08 -32.83 3.61
CA LEU A 195 0.35 -32.65 4.89
C LEU A 195 0.18 -31.20 5.35
N LEU A 196 1.07 -30.29 4.94
CA LEU A 196 0.90 -28.85 5.14
C LEU A 196 0.48 -28.26 3.79
N SER A 197 -0.80 -27.94 3.64
CA SER A 197 -1.20 -26.98 2.62
C SER A 197 -0.43 -25.67 2.82
N PHE A 198 -0.21 -24.90 1.76
CA PHE A 198 0.30 -23.52 1.80
C PHE A 198 -0.66 -22.61 2.58
N ASP A 199 -0.77 -22.81 3.90
CA ASP A 199 -1.59 -21.99 4.77
C ASP A 199 -0.74 -20.79 5.21
N ARG A 200 -1.20 -19.62 4.77
CA ARG A 200 -0.68 -18.31 5.12
C ARG A 200 -0.37 -18.19 6.62
N LYS A 201 -1.24 -18.67 7.50
CA LYS A 201 -1.05 -18.54 8.96
C LYS A 201 0.24 -19.18 9.45
N TYR A 202 0.62 -20.34 8.90
CA TYR A 202 1.87 -21.00 9.27
C TYR A 202 3.09 -20.24 8.77
N PHE A 203 3.05 -19.79 7.52
CA PHE A 203 4.12 -18.99 6.94
C PHE A 203 4.36 -17.72 7.79
N PHE A 204 3.31 -16.98 8.12
CA PHE A 204 3.41 -15.77 8.94
C PHE A 204 3.91 -16.04 10.36
N THR A 205 3.49 -17.15 10.96
CA THR A 205 3.95 -17.53 12.31
C THR A 205 5.45 -17.84 12.33
N ILE A 206 5.93 -18.61 11.34
CA ILE A 206 7.36 -18.91 11.18
C ILE A 206 8.15 -17.61 10.97
N PHE A 207 7.66 -16.75 10.09
CA PHE A 207 8.30 -15.49 9.79
C PHE A 207 8.42 -14.57 11.01
N MET A 208 7.35 -14.44 11.80
CA MET A 208 7.35 -13.64 13.05
C MET A 208 8.28 -14.23 14.11
N LEU A 209 8.33 -15.56 14.22
CA LEU A 209 9.27 -16.24 15.12
C LEU A 209 10.73 -15.99 14.71
N LEU A 210 11.03 -15.99 13.41
CA LEU A 210 12.38 -15.69 12.90
C LEU A 210 12.80 -14.25 13.21
N ILE A 211 11.87 -13.28 13.14
CA ILE A 211 12.14 -11.91 13.60
C ILE A 211 12.59 -11.90 15.06
N GLU A 212 11.81 -12.53 15.95
CA GLU A 212 12.12 -12.58 17.38
C GLU A 212 13.47 -13.24 17.67
N ILE A 213 13.73 -14.40 17.04
CA ILE A 213 15.00 -15.13 17.20
C ILE A 213 16.17 -14.25 16.79
N LYS A 214 16.09 -13.55 15.65
CA LYS A 214 17.19 -12.70 15.18
C LYS A 214 17.39 -11.46 16.02
N LYS A 215 16.31 -10.82 16.48
CA LYS A 215 16.38 -9.72 17.45
C LYS A 215 17.10 -10.17 18.73
N TRP A 216 16.71 -11.34 19.26
CA TRP A 216 17.34 -11.91 20.45
C TRP A 216 18.84 -12.19 20.25
N ILE A 217 19.23 -12.78 19.11
CA ILE A 217 20.64 -13.01 18.77
C ILE A 217 21.43 -11.69 18.70
N MET A 218 20.89 -10.66 18.04
CA MET A 218 21.54 -9.35 17.96
C MET A 218 21.79 -8.73 19.35
N ILE A 219 20.79 -8.77 20.24
CA ILE A 219 20.90 -8.27 21.62
C ILE A 219 21.98 -9.04 22.39
N LYS A 220 22.01 -10.38 22.25
CA LYS A 220 23.03 -11.22 22.90
C LYS A 220 24.44 -10.91 22.42
N LEU A 221 24.63 -10.71 21.11
CA LEU A 221 25.94 -10.38 20.53
C LEU A 221 26.43 -9.00 21.01
N GLN A 222 25.56 -7.99 21.07
CA GLN A 222 25.89 -6.66 21.61
C GLN A 222 26.30 -6.73 23.08
N ASN A 223 25.60 -7.53 23.89
CA ASN A 223 25.91 -7.71 25.31
C ASN A 223 27.17 -8.56 25.56
N SER A 224 27.67 -9.29 24.56
CA SER A 224 28.91 -10.08 24.66
C SER A 224 30.17 -9.33 24.26
N LEU A 225 30.00 -8.12 23.70
CA LEU A 225 31.09 -7.20 23.31
C LEU A 225 31.39 -6.15 24.40
N HIS A 226 30.66 -6.19 25.52
CA HIS A 226 30.85 -5.39 26.73
C HIS A 226 31.21 -6.29 27.90
#